data_AF-A0A1Z9F918-F1
#
_entry.id   AF-A0A1Z9F918-F1
#
_cell.length_a   1.000
_cell.length_b   1.000
_cell.length_c   1.000
_cell.angle_alpha   90.00
_cell.angle_beta   90.00
_cell.angle_gamma   90.00
#
_symmetry.space_group_name_H-M   'P 1'
#
loop_
_entity.id
_entity.type
_entity.pdbx_description
1 polymer ?
#
loop_
_entity_poly.entity_id
_entity_poly.type
_entity_poly.pdbx_seq_one_letter_code
_entity_poly.pdbx_strand_id
1 'polypeptide(L)'
;MFKYIFSALFVISITFGCSSNGPVDPLVFCEKFIAIAGPDAPLNNYEFNNPTSVDQAIQDLEQLAKEPPDQIAGSTKIVVDLYKEILEALVSSSPDDRPTVLLQFQAKINEQLIAIEELENYGQSICGINFEAESPTPATEIPLDLND
;
A
#
# COMPACT_ATOMS: atom_id res chain seq x y z
N MET A 1 -27.78 39.47 56.48
CA MET A 1 -27.77 40.31 55.26
C MET A 1 -27.09 39.54 54.15
N PHE A 2 -27.75 39.49 52.99
CA PHE A 2 -27.30 38.85 51.75
C PHE A 2 -25.91 39.31 51.30
N LYS A 3 -25.11 38.38 50.76
CA LYS A 3 -24.76 38.38 49.32
C LYS A 3 -23.82 37.20 49.00
N TYR A 4 -24.37 36.24 48.27
CA TYR A 4 -23.61 35.31 47.45
C TYR A 4 -22.83 36.10 46.39
N ILE A 5 -21.52 35.89 46.32
CA ILE A 5 -20.72 36.34 45.17
C ILE A 5 -20.71 35.16 44.19
N PHE A 6 -21.57 35.26 43.18
CA PHE A 6 -21.63 34.39 42.02
C PHE A 6 -20.76 35.00 40.90
N SER A 7 -20.11 34.10 40.13
CA SER A 7 -19.68 34.27 38.74
C SER A 7 -18.44 35.15 38.47
N ALA A 8 -17.52 34.81 37.57
CA ALA A 8 -17.51 33.78 36.53
C ALA A 8 -16.08 33.25 36.31
N LEU A 9 -15.89 31.93 36.42
CA LEU A 9 -14.77 31.26 35.79
C LEU A 9 -15.10 31.17 34.30
N PHE A 10 -14.41 32.00 33.51
CA PHE A 10 -14.44 31.95 32.06
C PHE A 10 -13.68 30.69 31.63
N VAL A 11 -14.37 29.55 31.62
CA VAL A 11 -13.87 28.34 30.97
C VAL A 11 -13.98 28.62 29.48
N ILE A 12 -12.88 29.07 28.89
CA ILE A 12 -12.72 29.11 27.43
C ILE A 12 -12.72 27.65 27.00
N SER A 13 -13.90 27.15 26.64
CA SER A 13 -14.05 25.89 25.92
C SER A 13 -13.36 26.08 24.58
N ILE A 14 -12.10 25.66 24.51
CA ILE A 14 -11.40 25.46 23.26
C ILE A 14 -12.17 24.33 22.57
N THR A 15 -13.12 24.68 21.71
CA THR A 15 -13.70 23.72 20.78
C THR A 15 -12.56 23.36 19.82
N PHE A 16 -11.80 22.33 20.17
CA PHE A 16 -11.14 21.53 19.16
C PHE A 16 -12.26 21.10 18.22
N GLY A 17 -12.31 21.72 17.05
CA GLY A 17 -13.00 21.13 15.92
C GLY A 17 -12.25 19.84 15.65
N CYS A 18 -12.63 18.76 16.33
CA CYS A 18 -12.30 17.41 15.93
C CYS A 18 -12.92 17.25 14.54
N SER A 19 -12.10 17.51 13.51
CA SER A 19 -12.41 17.07 12.17
C SER A 19 -12.82 15.60 12.28
N SER A 20 -14.01 15.29 11.78
CA SER A 20 -14.60 13.95 11.84
C SER A 20 -13.89 12.97 10.89
N ASN A 21 -12.58 12.84 11.04
CA ASN A 21 -11.85 11.66 10.59
C ASN A 21 -11.55 10.86 11.85
N GLY A 22 -12.54 10.07 12.29
CA GLY A 22 -12.27 9.05 13.29
C GLY A 22 -11.17 8.11 12.77
N PRO A 23 -10.46 7.40 13.66
CA PRO A 23 -9.47 6.43 13.24
C PRO A 23 -10.11 5.47 12.23
N VAL A 24 -9.45 5.29 11.09
CA VAL A 24 -9.87 4.32 10.07
C VAL A 24 -9.97 2.95 10.72
N ASP A 25 -11.07 2.23 10.48
CA ASP A 25 -11.25 0.87 10.98
C ASP A 25 -10.15 -0.05 10.42
N PRO A 26 -9.24 -0.56 11.28
CA PRO A 26 -8.17 -1.47 10.85
C PRO A 26 -8.71 -2.71 10.13
N LEU A 27 -9.93 -3.16 10.47
CA LEU A 27 -10.57 -4.31 9.83
C LEU A 27 -10.82 -4.04 8.34
N VAL A 28 -11.37 -2.87 8.01
CA VAL A 28 -11.68 -2.48 6.62
C VAL A 28 -10.41 -2.38 5.78
N PHE A 29 -9.33 -1.87 6.37
CA PHE A 29 -8.03 -1.87 5.71
C PHE A 29 -7.53 -3.30 5.49
N CYS A 30 -7.57 -4.16 6.52
CA CYS A 30 -7.11 -5.54 6.40
C CYS A 30 -7.91 -6.36 5.39
N GLU A 31 -9.23 -6.19 5.31
CA GLU A 31 -10.06 -6.84 4.28
C GLU A 31 -9.59 -6.49 2.86
N LYS A 32 -9.32 -5.20 2.61
CA LYS A 32 -8.76 -4.76 1.33
C LYS A 32 -7.36 -5.32 1.12
N PHE A 33 -6.50 -5.26 2.14
CA PHE A 33 -5.13 -5.71 2.02
C PHE A 33 -5.04 -7.22 1.71
N ILE A 34 -5.85 -8.03 2.39
CA ILE A 34 -5.98 -9.47 2.11
C ILE A 34 -6.48 -9.69 0.69
N ALA A 35 -7.50 -8.93 0.25
CA ALA A 35 -8.06 -9.08 -1.09
C ALA A 35 -7.04 -8.80 -2.20
N ILE A 36 -6.23 -7.73 -2.06
CA ILE A 36 -5.23 -7.37 -3.07
C ILE A 36 -3.96 -8.23 -3.02
N ALA A 37 -3.63 -8.79 -1.85
CA ALA A 37 -2.47 -9.68 -1.67
C ALA A 37 -2.83 -11.14 -1.97
N GLY A 38 -4.11 -11.45 -2.17
CA GLY A 38 -4.61 -12.79 -2.43
C GLY A 38 -4.10 -13.37 -3.75
N PRO A 39 -4.03 -14.71 -3.87
CA PRO A 39 -3.44 -15.37 -5.03
C PRO A 39 -4.19 -15.10 -6.34
N ASP A 40 -5.49 -14.79 -6.29
CA ASP A 40 -6.33 -14.48 -7.45
C ASP A 40 -6.43 -12.95 -7.73
N ALA A 41 -5.74 -12.13 -6.94
CA ALA A 41 -5.78 -10.69 -7.09
C ALA A 41 -5.10 -10.23 -8.38
N PRO A 42 -5.52 -9.11 -8.98
CA PRO A 42 -4.84 -8.50 -10.13
C PRO A 42 -3.33 -8.35 -9.91
N LEU A 43 -2.87 -7.98 -8.71
CA LEU A 43 -1.44 -7.84 -8.39
C LEU A 43 -0.62 -9.14 -8.54
N ASN A 44 -1.26 -10.31 -8.44
CA ASN A 44 -0.59 -11.60 -8.59
C ASN A 44 -0.86 -12.27 -9.94
N ASN A 45 -1.76 -11.72 -10.77
CA ASN A 45 -2.19 -12.32 -12.04
C ASN A 45 -2.18 -11.34 -13.23
N TYR A 46 -1.53 -10.18 -13.10
CA TYR A 46 -1.53 -9.22 -14.19
C TYR A 46 -0.71 -9.69 -15.40
N GLU A 47 -1.12 -9.26 -16.58
CA GLU A 47 -0.38 -9.50 -17.81
C GLU A 47 0.11 -8.18 -18.39
N PHE A 48 1.43 -7.98 -18.48
CA PHE A 48 2.00 -6.73 -19.02
C PHE A 48 1.62 -6.46 -20.49
N ASN A 49 1.21 -7.48 -21.24
CA ASN A 49 0.73 -7.33 -22.61
C ASN A 49 -0.77 -6.99 -22.69
N ASN A 50 -1.45 -6.96 -21.53
CA ASN A 50 -2.84 -6.55 -21.38
C ASN A 50 -2.90 -5.34 -20.43
N PRO A 51 -2.83 -4.10 -20.95
CA PRO A 51 -2.82 -2.89 -20.13
C PRO A 51 -3.99 -2.78 -19.15
N THR A 52 -5.16 -3.33 -19.51
CA THR A 52 -6.35 -3.32 -18.63
C THR A 52 -6.10 -4.10 -17.34
N SER A 53 -5.33 -5.18 -17.41
CA SER A 53 -5.00 -6.02 -16.26
C SER A 53 -4.00 -5.32 -15.32
N VAL A 54 -3.04 -4.57 -15.89
CA VAL A 54 -2.13 -3.71 -15.11
C VAL A 54 -2.88 -2.56 -14.45
N ASP A 55 -3.80 -1.91 -15.18
CA ASP A 55 -4.64 -0.82 -14.65
C ASP A 55 -5.49 -1.29 -13.46
N GLN A 56 -6.00 -2.53 -13.48
CA GLN A 56 -6.73 -3.12 -12.35
C GLN A 56 -5.83 -3.28 -11.12
N ALA A 57 -4.61 -3.79 -11.30
CA ALA A 57 -3.63 -3.91 -10.22
C ALA A 57 -3.25 -2.54 -9.63
N ILE A 58 -3.09 -1.52 -10.48
CA ILE A 58 -2.84 -0.15 -10.04
C ILE A 58 -4.03 0.41 -9.25
N GLN A 59 -5.26 0.20 -9.72
CA GLN A 59 -6.46 0.64 -9.02
C GLN A 59 -6.57 0.01 -7.63
N ASP A 60 -6.28 -1.28 -7.50
CA ASP A 60 -6.29 -1.98 -6.21
C ASP A 60 -5.28 -1.38 -5.22
N LEU A 61 -4.06 -1.09 -5.68
CA LEU A 61 -3.05 -0.38 -4.89
C LEU A 61 -3.53 1.02 -4.47
N GLU A 62 -4.13 1.78 -5.37
CA GLU A 62 -4.69 3.09 -5.05
C GLU A 62 -5.81 3.02 -4.02
N GLN A 63 -6.69 2.01 -4.09
CA GLN A 63 -7.75 1.82 -3.10
C GLN A 63 -7.20 1.49 -1.72
N LEU A 64 -6.10 0.73 -1.65
CA LEU A 64 -5.40 0.45 -0.39
C LEU A 64 -4.86 1.74 0.25
N ALA A 65 -4.27 2.64 -0.54
CA ALA A 65 -3.66 3.87 -0.05
C ALA A 65 -4.64 5.00 0.30
N LYS A 66 -5.95 4.86 0.02
CA LYS A 66 -6.94 5.93 0.30
C LYS A 66 -7.13 6.20 1.78
N GLU A 67 -7.27 5.12 2.55
CA GLU A 67 -7.60 5.18 3.97
C GLU A 67 -6.81 4.08 4.70
N PRO A 68 -5.48 4.23 4.82
CA PRO A 68 -4.69 3.38 5.69
C PRO A 68 -4.85 3.79 7.17
N PRO A 69 -4.71 2.85 8.12
CA PRO A 69 -4.54 3.17 9.53
C PRO A 69 -3.37 4.13 9.76
N ASP A 70 -3.54 5.10 10.66
CA ASP A 70 -2.55 6.18 10.90
C ASP A 70 -1.13 5.66 11.15
N GLN A 71 -1.01 4.51 11.83
CA GLN A 71 0.27 3.87 12.14
C GLN A 71 1.08 3.49 10.88
N ILE A 72 0.41 3.14 9.78
CA ILE A 72 1.04 2.65 8.55
C ILE A 72 0.73 3.55 7.35
N ALA A 73 0.12 4.72 7.55
CA ALA A 73 -0.32 5.58 6.46
C ALA A 73 0.84 6.04 5.56
N GLY A 74 1.96 6.44 6.18
CA GLY A 74 3.17 6.83 5.46
C GLY A 74 3.75 5.66 4.65
N SER A 75 3.94 4.53 5.30
CA SER A 75 4.54 3.32 4.70
C SER A 75 3.66 2.76 3.59
N THR A 76 2.34 2.70 3.79
CA THR A 76 1.37 2.29 2.76
C THR A 76 1.48 3.17 1.52
N LYS A 77 1.53 4.50 1.70
CA LYS A 77 1.64 5.42 0.58
C LYS A 77 2.95 5.23 -0.19
N ILE A 78 4.07 5.12 0.52
CA ILE A 78 5.39 4.90 -0.08
C ILE A 78 5.41 3.62 -0.92
N VAL A 79 4.92 2.52 -0.34
CA VAL A 79 4.92 1.21 -1.02
C VAL A 79 3.98 1.22 -2.22
N VAL A 80 2.78 1.77 -2.08
CA VAL A 80 1.83 1.89 -3.20
C VAL A 80 2.41 2.74 -4.33
N ASP A 81 2.97 3.91 -4.03
CA ASP A 81 3.57 4.79 -5.04
C ASP A 81 4.74 4.08 -5.75
N LEU A 82 5.58 3.35 -5.02
CA LEU A 82 6.68 2.54 -5.58
C LEU A 82 6.18 1.45 -6.52
N TYR A 83 5.20 0.65 -6.09
CA TYR A 83 4.65 -0.44 -6.91
C TYR A 83 3.96 0.09 -8.17
N LYS A 84 3.23 1.20 -8.06
CA LYS A 84 2.61 1.86 -9.22
C LYS A 84 3.66 2.29 -10.24
N GLU A 85 4.73 2.95 -9.80
CA GLU A 85 5.78 3.41 -10.69
C GLU A 85 6.48 2.25 -11.41
N ILE A 86 6.71 1.13 -10.71
CA ILE A 86 7.25 -0.10 -11.29
C ILE A 86 6.29 -0.63 -12.37
N LEU A 87 5.00 -0.79 -12.04
CA LEU A 87 3.99 -1.32 -12.98
C LEU A 87 3.85 -0.43 -14.23
N GLU A 88 3.79 0.89 -14.05
CA GLU A 88 3.70 1.87 -15.13
C GLU A 88 4.94 1.83 -16.04
N ALA A 89 6.13 1.67 -15.48
CA ALA A 89 7.36 1.55 -16.26
C ALA A 89 7.43 0.23 -17.05
N LEU A 90 6.96 -0.88 -16.45
CA LEU A 90 6.99 -2.20 -17.09
C LEU A 90 5.95 -2.34 -18.21
N VAL A 91 4.75 -1.77 -18.03
CA VAL A 91 3.72 -1.78 -19.09
C VAL A 91 4.11 -0.87 -20.26
N SER A 92 4.90 0.18 -20.00
CA SER A 92 5.37 1.11 -21.03
C SER A 92 6.65 0.66 -21.76
N SER A 93 7.27 -0.43 -21.32
CA SER A 93 8.51 -0.96 -21.91
C SER A 93 8.26 -2.15 -22.84
N SER A 94 9.20 -2.37 -23.76
CA SER A 94 9.18 -3.58 -24.58
C SER A 94 9.42 -4.81 -23.69
N PRO A 95 8.87 -6.00 -24.03
CA PRO A 95 9.11 -7.22 -23.24
C PRO A 95 10.59 -7.51 -22.98
N ASP A 96 11.45 -7.23 -23.96
CA ASP A 96 12.90 -7.48 -23.89
C ASP A 96 13.62 -6.51 -22.94
N ASP A 97 13.07 -5.30 -22.75
CA ASP A 97 13.65 -4.27 -21.88
C ASP A 97 13.19 -4.38 -20.42
N ARG A 98 12.10 -5.10 -20.13
CA ARG A 98 11.50 -5.20 -18.78
C ARG A 98 12.50 -5.65 -17.70
N PRO A 99 13.39 -6.64 -17.93
CA PRO A 99 14.41 -6.99 -16.93
C PRO A 99 15.34 -5.82 -16.61
N THR A 100 15.76 -5.05 -17.61
CA THR A 100 16.60 -3.86 -17.41
C THR A 100 15.84 -2.76 -16.68
N VAL A 101 14.56 -2.55 -17.00
CA VAL A 101 13.69 -1.60 -16.28
C VAL A 101 13.56 -1.99 -14.81
N LEU A 102 13.31 -3.27 -14.49
CA LEU A 102 13.26 -3.75 -13.10
C LEU A 102 14.56 -3.44 -12.33
N LEU A 103 15.73 -3.65 -12.96
CA LEU A 103 17.02 -3.36 -12.33
C LEU A 103 17.19 -1.88 -11.97
N GLN A 104 16.58 -0.97 -12.72
CA GLN A 104 16.63 0.47 -12.42
C GLN A 104 15.89 0.82 -11.12
N PHE A 105 14.89 0.01 -10.73
CA PHE A 105 14.15 0.20 -9.48
C PHE A 105 14.84 -0.39 -8.26
N GLN A 106 15.92 -1.17 -8.40
CA GLN A 106 16.57 -1.83 -7.26
C GLN A 106 17.04 -0.84 -6.20
N ALA A 107 17.66 0.28 -6.60
CA ALA A 107 18.09 1.32 -5.66
C ALA A 107 16.91 1.92 -4.91
N LYS A 108 15.80 2.19 -5.62
CA LYS A 108 14.60 2.76 -5.04
C LYS A 108 13.89 1.79 -4.09
N ILE A 109 13.83 0.51 -4.43
CA ILE A 109 13.33 -0.55 -3.54
C ILE A 109 14.19 -0.57 -2.27
N ASN A 110 15.52 -0.56 -2.41
CA ASN A 110 16.44 -0.56 -1.27
C ASN A 110 16.26 0.66 -0.36
N GLU A 111 16.01 1.84 -0.94
CA GLU A 111 15.75 3.08 -0.18
C GLU A 111 14.43 3.03 0.61
N GLN A 112 13.44 2.27 0.13
CA GLN A 112 12.12 2.17 0.76
C GLN A 112 11.94 0.88 1.60
N LEU A 113 13.00 0.11 1.86
CA LEU A 113 12.92 -1.17 2.59
C LEU A 113 12.19 -1.06 3.93
N ILE A 114 12.44 -0.01 4.70
CA ILE A 114 11.77 0.18 5.99
C ILE A 114 10.25 0.29 5.83
N ALA A 115 9.78 1.06 4.84
CA ALA A 115 8.36 1.20 4.58
C ALA A 115 7.72 -0.10 4.08
N ILE A 116 8.45 -0.87 3.27
CA ILE A 116 8.04 -2.20 2.81
C ILE A 116 7.89 -3.14 4.00
N GLU A 117 8.92 -3.25 4.84
CA GLU A 117 8.93 -4.10 6.03
C GLU A 117 7.83 -3.70 7.01
N GLU A 118 7.57 -2.41 7.23
CA GLU A 118 6.49 -1.95 8.10
C GLU A 118 5.10 -2.37 7.59
N LEU A 119 4.85 -2.21 6.29
CA LEU A 119 3.58 -2.61 5.69
C LEU A 119 3.41 -4.13 5.71
N GLU A 120 4.46 -4.88 5.38
CA GLU A 120 4.49 -6.34 5.43
C GLU A 120 4.25 -6.85 6.85
N ASN A 121 4.97 -6.31 7.84
CA ASN A 121 4.80 -6.67 9.24
C ASN A 121 3.37 -6.38 9.72
N TYR A 122 2.77 -5.27 9.30
CA TYR A 122 1.37 -4.99 9.60
C TYR A 122 0.43 -6.02 8.95
N GLY A 123 0.65 -6.32 7.67
CA GLY A 123 -0.10 -7.33 6.94
C GLY A 123 -0.05 -8.69 7.63
N GLN A 124 1.13 -9.12 8.09
CA GLN A 124 1.31 -10.40 8.76
C GLN A 124 0.75 -10.42 10.19
N SER A 125 1.14 -9.44 11.01
CA SER A 125 0.84 -9.46 12.46
C SER A 125 -0.56 -8.98 12.81
N ILE A 126 -1.13 -8.06 12.03
CA ILE A 126 -2.45 -7.46 12.28
C ILE A 126 -3.50 -8.02 11.33
N CYS A 127 -3.21 -8.09 10.03
CA CYS A 127 -4.17 -8.59 9.04
C CYS A 127 -4.14 -10.11 8.84
N GLY A 128 -3.13 -10.81 9.37
CA GLY A 128 -3.01 -12.26 9.25
C GLY A 128 -2.67 -12.76 7.84
N ILE A 129 -2.09 -11.90 6.99
CA ILE A 129 -1.62 -12.28 5.65
C ILE A 129 -0.38 -13.17 5.79
N ASN A 130 -0.36 -14.30 5.10
CA ASN A 130 0.82 -15.15 5.03
C ASN A 130 1.56 -14.93 3.70
N PHE A 131 2.55 -14.04 3.71
CA PHE A 131 3.38 -13.75 2.53
C PHE A 131 4.34 -14.91 2.17
N GLU A 132 4.59 -15.83 3.10
CA GLU A 132 5.44 -17.03 2.91
C GLU A 132 4.65 -18.24 2.38
N ALA A 133 3.32 -18.12 2.23
CA ALA A 133 2.57 -19.14 1.50
C ALA A 133 3.04 -19.10 0.04
N GLU A 134 3.45 -20.24 -0.52
CA GLU A 134 3.98 -20.33 -1.89
C GLU A 134 3.11 -19.50 -2.85
N SER A 135 3.66 -18.40 -3.33
CA SER A 135 3.06 -17.66 -4.44
C SER A 135 3.02 -18.61 -5.63
N PRO A 136 1.88 -18.76 -6.33
CA PRO A 136 1.81 -19.61 -7.50
C PRO A 136 2.91 -19.15 -8.46
N THR A 137 3.91 -20.00 -8.66
CA THR A 137 5.03 -19.71 -9.55
C THR A 137 4.44 -19.36 -10.92
N PRO A 138 4.78 -18.20 -11.50
CA PRO A 138 4.39 -17.89 -12.86
C PRO A 138 4.86 -19.03 -13.76
N ALA A 139 3.95 -19.65 -14.52
CA ALA A 139 4.24 -20.85 -15.32
C ALA A 139 5.25 -20.60 -16.46
N THR A 140 5.71 -19.36 -16.63
CA THR A 140 6.73 -18.96 -17.59
C THR A 140 8.05 -18.73 -16.89
N GLU A 141 8.96 -19.70 -17.04
CA GLU A 141 10.38 -19.51 -16.82
C GLU A 141 10.85 -18.30 -17.66
N ILE A 142 11.38 -17.27 -17.01
CA ILE A 142 12.09 -16.19 -17.69
C ILE A 142 13.33 -16.84 -18.33
N PRO A 143 13.48 -16.84 -19.68
CA PRO A 143 14.68 -17.38 -20.29
C PRO A 143 15.85 -16.45 -19.95
N LEU A 144 16.66 -16.85 -18.97
CA LEU A 144 18.00 -16.30 -18.74
C LEU A 144 18.93 -16.86 -19.82
N ASP A 145 18.86 -16.30 -21.03
CA ASP A 145 19.95 -16.45 -21.99
C ASP A 145 20.88 -15.24 -21.83
N LEU A 146 21.84 -15.38 -20.92
CA LEU A 146 22.98 -14.46 -20.77
C LEU A 146 24.18 -15.10 -21.46
N ASN A 147 24.24 -15.00 -22.78
CA ASN A 147 25.46 -15.24 -23.54
C ASN A 147 25.41 -14.46 -24.87
N ASP A 148 26.04 -13.29 -24.88
CA ASP A 148 26.72 -12.71 -26.05
C ASP A 148 27.88 -11.80 -25.58
#